data_AF-A0A7G8X5W0-F1
#
_entry.id   AF-A0A7G8X5W0-F1
#
_cell.length_a   1.000
_cell.length_b   1.000
_cell.length_c   1.000
_cell.angle_alpha   90.00
_cell.angle_beta   90.00
_cell.angle_gamma   90.00
#
_symmetry.space_group_name_H-M   'P 1'
#
loop_
_entity.id
_entity.type
_entity.pdbx_description
1 polymer ?
#
loop_
_entity_poly.entity_id
_entity_poly.type
_entity_poly.pdbx_seq_one_letter_code
_entity_poly.pdbx_strand_id
1 'polypeptide(L)'
;MMKAVNTIRIKKGNVEEVLARFQTPKSVHTFEGFVLMEVLKKENSPEYDELKICTTWEERKFFDEWLGSRASQKTHDKKNEQKSADNPIISSQLTTFQVAIQHKPAKQEV
;
A
#
# COMPACT_ATOMS: atom_id res chain seq x y z
N MET A 1 -1.63 -1.14 -17.60
CA MET A 1 -1.79 -0.72 -16.19
C MET A 1 -2.02 -1.91 -15.28
N MET A 2 -1.46 -1.85 -14.08
CA MET A 2 -1.66 -2.86 -13.04
C MET A 2 -1.92 -2.18 -11.69
N LYS A 3 -2.63 -2.87 -10.79
CA LYS A 3 -2.89 -2.42 -9.42
C LYS A 3 -2.38 -3.46 -8.44
N ALA A 4 -1.58 -3.04 -7.47
CA ALA A 4 -1.20 -3.85 -6.32
C ALA A 4 -2.00 -3.39 -5.10
N VAL A 5 -2.51 -4.34 -4.33
CA VAL A 5 -3.26 -4.09 -3.10
C VAL A 5 -2.61 -4.88 -1.98
N ASN A 6 -2.01 -4.18 -1.03
CA ASN A 6 -1.53 -4.78 0.21
C ASN A 6 -2.60 -4.60 1.28
N THR A 7 -3.30 -5.68 1.62
CA THR A 7 -4.33 -5.71 2.67
C THR A 7 -3.67 -6.00 4.00
N ILE A 8 -3.81 -5.09 4.96
CA ILE A 8 -3.26 -5.21 6.31
C ILE A 8 -4.42 -5.38 7.29
N ARG A 9 -4.40 -6.47 8.06
CA ARG A 9 -5.30 -6.67 9.20
C ARG A 9 -4.61 -6.19 10.47
N ILE A 10 -5.34 -5.44 11.28
CA ILE A 10 -4.83 -4.72 12.44
C ILE A 10 -5.73 -5.03 13.63
N LYS A 11 -5.14 -5.12 14.83
CA LYS A 11 -5.90 -5.19 16.09
C LYS A 11 -6.91 -4.05 16.14
N LYS A 12 -8.15 -4.38 16.49
CA LYS A 12 -9.25 -3.41 16.58
C LYS A 12 -8.88 -2.19 17.41
N GLY A 13 -9.21 -0.99 16.93
CA GLY A 13 -8.97 0.28 17.60
C GLY A 13 -7.60 0.93 17.29
N ASN A 14 -6.73 0.27 16.52
CA ASN A 14 -5.36 0.75 16.25
C ASN A 14 -5.16 1.25 14.81
N VAL A 15 -6.25 1.39 14.03
CA VAL A 15 -6.15 1.76 12.61
C VAL A 15 -5.48 3.12 12.38
N GLU A 16 -5.73 4.11 13.23
CA GLU A 16 -5.23 5.48 13.06
C GLU A 16 -3.71 5.56 13.26
N GLU A 17 -3.16 4.78 14.21
CA GLU A 17 -1.71 4.68 14.43
C GLU A 17 -1.00 4.11 13.19
N VAL A 18 -1.59 3.09 12.58
CA VAL A 18 -1.04 2.48 11.37
C VAL A 18 -1.22 3.40 10.16
N LEU A 19 -2.36 4.11 10.06
CA LEU A 19 -2.65 5.05 8.99
C LEU A 19 -1.66 6.23 8.98
N ALA A 20 -1.27 6.72 10.16
CA ALA A 20 -0.27 7.78 10.31
C ALA A 20 1.07 7.43 9.62
N ARG A 21 1.44 6.15 9.56
CA ARG A 21 2.66 5.67 8.89
C ARG A 21 2.64 5.86 7.36
N PHE A 22 1.47 6.12 6.78
CA PHE A 22 1.25 6.32 5.35
C PHE A 22 0.93 7.77 4.97
N GLN A 23 0.89 8.70 5.94
CA GLN A 23 0.68 10.13 5.65
C GLN A 23 1.84 10.72 4.84
N THR A 24 3.07 10.28 5.12
CA THR A 24 4.24 10.71 4.36
C THR A 24 4.59 9.67 3.31
N PRO A 25 4.50 9.99 2.00
CA PRO A 25 4.87 9.04 0.95
C PRO A 25 6.39 8.85 0.96
N LYS A 26 6.86 7.70 1.47
CA LYS A 26 8.29 7.47 1.76
C LYS A 26 9.21 7.49 0.53
N SER A 27 8.71 7.14 -0.66
CA SER A 27 9.47 7.18 -1.93
C SER A 27 8.71 6.60 -3.12
N VAL A 28 7.66 5.80 -2.91
CA VAL A 28 6.96 5.08 -4.01
C VAL A 28 6.52 5.97 -5.16
N HIS A 29 6.20 7.24 -4.87
CA HIS A 29 5.77 8.23 -5.86
C HIS A 29 6.89 8.70 -6.81
N THR A 30 8.16 8.41 -6.51
CA THR A 30 9.31 8.81 -7.33
C THR A 30 9.73 7.72 -8.32
N PHE A 31 9.10 6.55 -8.29
CA PHE A 31 9.44 5.44 -9.19
C PHE A 31 8.77 5.62 -10.55
N GLU A 32 9.48 5.23 -11.61
CA GLU A 32 8.97 5.29 -12.97
C GLU A 32 7.68 4.47 -13.10
N GLY A 33 6.73 4.97 -13.90
CA GLY A 33 5.44 4.31 -14.12
C GLY A 33 4.51 4.26 -12.92
N PHE A 34 4.82 4.94 -11.80
CA PHE A 34 3.87 5.13 -10.70
C PHE A 34 2.73 6.06 -11.13
N VAL A 35 1.48 5.63 -10.93
CA VAL A 35 0.30 6.41 -11.29
C VAL A 35 -0.34 7.04 -10.05
N LEU A 36 -0.60 6.23 -9.02
CA LEU A 36 -1.33 6.67 -7.83
C LEU A 36 -1.11 5.70 -6.66
N MET A 37 -1.12 6.22 -5.45
CA MET A 37 -1.25 5.45 -4.21
C MET A 37 -2.50 5.91 -3.47
N GLU A 38 -3.29 4.95 -3.01
CA GLU A 38 -4.48 5.17 -2.20
C GLU A 38 -4.38 4.30 -0.95
N VAL A 39 -4.79 4.83 0.20
CA VAL A 39 -4.95 4.03 1.41
C VAL A 39 -6.43 3.99 1.74
N LEU A 40 -7.02 2.81 1.62
CA LEU A 40 -8.43 2.60 1.88
C LEU A 40 -8.59 2.00 3.28
N LYS A 41 -9.41 2.63 4.11
CA LYS A 41 -9.82 2.11 5.41
C LYS A 41 -11.14 1.35 5.23
N LYS A 42 -11.18 0.09 5.64
CA LYS A 42 -12.42 -0.69 5.59
C LYS A 42 -13.37 -0.21 6.69
N GLU A 43 -14.57 0.14 6.29
CA GLU A 43 -15.66 0.43 7.21
C GLU A 43 -16.37 -0.85 7.67
N ASN A 44 -17.08 -0.78 8.79
CA ASN A 44 -17.92 -1.88 9.29
C ASN A 44 -17.19 -3.21 9.50
N SER A 45 -15.96 -3.15 10.03
CA SER A 45 -15.17 -4.34 10.37
C SER A 45 -15.19 -4.55 11.90
N PRO A 46 -16.05 -5.43 12.45
CA PRO A 46 -16.24 -5.54 13.90
C PRO A 46 -15.08 -6.23 14.62
N GLU A 47 -14.45 -7.23 14.00
CA GLU A 47 -13.45 -8.09 14.65
C GLU A 47 -12.02 -7.52 14.60
N TYR A 48 -11.69 -6.79 13.54
CA TYR A 48 -10.37 -6.23 13.29
C TYR A 48 -10.50 -4.96 12.47
N ASP A 49 -9.49 -4.10 12.49
CA ASP A 49 -9.40 -3.02 11.52
C ASP A 49 -8.65 -3.50 10.27
N GLU A 50 -9.01 -2.97 9.11
CA GLU A 50 -8.39 -3.36 7.84
C GLU A 50 -8.04 -2.11 7.04
N LEU A 51 -6.79 -2.06 6.58
CA LEU A 51 -6.30 -1.07 5.62
C LEU A 51 -5.91 -1.77 4.32
N LYS A 52 -6.20 -1.13 3.20
CA LYS A 52 -5.73 -1.55 1.88
C LYS A 52 -4.84 -0.46 1.31
N ILE A 53 -3.57 -0.78 1.14
CA ILE A 53 -2.62 0.09 0.46
C ILE A 53 -2.63 -0.29 -1.00
N CYS A 54 -3.24 0.56 -1.81
CA CYS A 54 -3.41 0.38 -3.23
C CYS A 54 -2.36 1.20 -3.97
N THR A 55 -1.60 0.60 -4.88
CA THR A 55 -0.73 1.33 -5.81
C THR A 55 -1.08 0.94 -7.24
N THR A 56 -1.26 1.95 -8.10
CA THR A 56 -1.52 1.77 -9.54
C THR A 56 -0.28 2.14 -10.31
N TRP A 57 0.05 1.33 -11.31
CA TRP A 57 1.24 1.45 -12.14
C TRP A 57 0.89 1.33 -13.62
N GLU A 58 1.66 2.00 -14.47
CA GLU A 58 1.49 1.97 -15.92
C GLU A 58 1.69 0.55 -16.48
N GLU A 59 2.70 -0.16 -15.97
CA GLU A 59 3.07 -1.51 -16.38
C GLU A 59 3.52 -2.36 -15.19
N ARG A 60 3.47 -3.70 -15.37
CA ARG A 60 3.93 -4.67 -14.34
C ARG A 60 5.41 -4.52 -14.01
N LYS A 61 6.26 -4.28 -15.01
CA LYS A 61 7.72 -4.20 -14.85
C LYS A 61 8.14 -3.15 -13.80
N PHE A 62 7.50 -1.98 -13.83
CA PHE A 62 7.78 -0.89 -12.90
C PHE A 62 7.43 -1.25 -11.45
N PHE A 63 6.32 -1.96 -11.25
CA PHE A 63 5.97 -2.49 -9.95
C PHE A 63 6.98 -3.55 -9.46
N ASP A 64 7.45 -4.42 -10.36
CA ASP A 64 8.43 -5.46 -10.01
C ASP A 64 9.78 -4.88 -9.59
N GLU A 65 10.26 -3.86 -10.31
CA GLU A 65 11.48 -3.12 -9.96
C GLU A 65 11.35 -2.44 -8.59
N TRP A 66 10.22 -1.74 -8.36
CA TRP A 66 9.91 -1.14 -7.07
C TRP A 66 9.87 -2.19 -5.95
N LEU A 67 9.15 -3.30 -6.15
CA LEU A 67 9.03 -4.38 -5.17
C LEU A 67 10.40 -4.99 -4.84
N GLY A 68 11.25 -5.19 -5.85
CA GLY A 68 12.63 -5.64 -5.71
C GLY A 68 13.47 -4.70 -4.86
N SER A 69 13.43 -3.39 -5.15
CA SER A 69 14.14 -2.37 -4.35
C SER A 69 13.73 -2.38 -2.87
N ARG A 70 12.43 -2.60 -2.60
CA ARG A 70 11.89 -2.64 -1.24
C ARG A 70 12.32 -3.90 -0.49
N ALA A 71 12.43 -5.03 -1.17
CA ALA A 71 12.92 -6.28 -0.57
C ALA A 71 14.40 -6.14 -0.14
N SER A 72 15.21 -5.46 -0.94
CA SER A 72 16.59 -5.12 -0.63
C SER A 72 16.70 -4.16 0.57
N GLN A 73 15.87 -3.11 0.62
CA GLN A 73 15.82 -2.18 1.76
C GLN A 73 15.42 -2.88 3.07
N LYS A 74 14.38 -3.72 3.05
CA LYS A 74 13.97 -4.49 4.24
C LYS A 74 15.05 -5.41 4.80
N THR A 75 15.94 -5.91 3.94
CA THR A 75 17.05 -6.76 4.37
C THR A 75 18.09 -5.95 5.16
N HIS A 76 18.23 -4.66 4.85
CA HIS A 76 19.07 -3.72 5.57
C HIS A 76 18.40 -3.23 6.88
N ASP A 77 17.10 -2.94 6.86
CA ASP A 77 16.35 -2.45 8.03
C ASP A 77 16.11 -3.51 9.12
N LYS A 78 16.11 -4.81 8.76
CA LYS A 78 15.99 -5.93 9.72
C LYS A 78 17.10 -5.98 10.77
N LYS A 79 18.21 -5.24 10.62
CA LYS A 79 19.21 -5.07 11.68
C LYS A 79 18.75 -4.13 12.80
N ASN A 80 17.71 -3.32 12.59
CA ASN A 80 17.23 -2.30 13.55
C ASN A 80 15.81 -2.54 14.08
N GLU A 81 15.00 -3.41 13.46
CA GLU A 81 13.68 -3.78 13.99
C GLU A 81 13.81 -4.87 15.07
N GLN A 82 14.29 -4.46 16.26
CA GLN A 82 13.89 -5.13 17.49
C GLN A 82 12.37 -5.16 17.51
N LYS A 83 11.80 -6.37 17.42
CA LYS A 83 10.36 -6.65 17.54
C LYS A 83 9.82 -5.98 18.81
N SER A 84 9.31 -4.76 18.68
CA SER A 84 8.52 -4.14 19.72
C SER A 84 7.32 -5.06 19.95
N ALA A 85 7.11 -5.50 21.19
CA ALA A 85 6.05 -6.45 21.55
C ALA A 85 4.62 -5.93 21.25
N ASP A 86 4.51 -4.66 20.82
CA ASP A 86 3.26 -3.94 20.61
C ASP A 86 2.98 -3.61 19.13
N ASN A 87 3.37 -4.47 18.18
CA ASN A 87 2.95 -4.26 16.79
C ASN A 87 1.44 -4.53 16.64
N PRO A 88 0.62 -3.53 16.23
CA PRO A 88 -0.81 -3.73 16.07
C PRO A 88 -1.18 -4.52 14.80
N ILE A 89 -0.22 -4.79 13.90
CA ILE A 89 -0.46 -5.52 12.65
C ILE A 89 -0.55 -7.03 12.91
N ILE A 90 -1.71 -7.61 12.58
CA ILE A 90 -1.99 -9.05 12.67
C ILE A 90 -1.40 -9.78 11.48
N SER A 91 -1.67 -9.28 10.27
CA SER A 91 -1.18 -9.89 9.03
C SER A 91 -1.20 -8.90 7.87
N SER A 92 -0.46 -9.23 6.81
CA SER A 92 -0.49 -8.51 5.54
C SER A 92 -0.54 -9.47 4.36
N GLN A 93 -1.37 -9.18 3.37
CA GLN A 93 -1.50 -9.96 2.14
C GLN A 93 -1.40 -9.05 0.92
N LEU A 94 -0.41 -9.31 0.06
CA LEU A 94 -0.25 -8.64 -1.23
C LEU A 94 -1.05 -9.36 -2.30
N THR A 95 -1.88 -8.63 -3.03
CA THR A 95 -2.62 -9.13 -4.20
C THR A 95 -2.37 -8.20 -5.38
N THR A 96 -2.26 -8.75 -6.59
CA THR A 96 -2.02 -7.97 -7.81
C THR A 96 -3.17 -8.17 -8.79
N PHE A 97 -3.46 -7.13 -9.56
CA PHE A 97 -4.56 -7.08 -10.51
C PHE A 97 -4.10 -6.41 -11.79
N GLN A 98 -4.60 -6.89 -12.93
CA GLN A 98 -4.56 -6.16 -14.18
C GLN A 98 -5.73 -5.17 -14.21
N VAL A 99 -5.46 -3.91 -14.52
CA VAL A 99 -6.55 -2.92 -14.73
C VAL A 99 -7.09 -3.14 -16.14
N ALA A 100 -8.24 -3.81 -16.24
CA ALA A 100 -8.85 -4.14 -17.53
C ALA A 100 -9.57 -2.94 -18.16
N ILE A 101 -10.27 -2.14 -17.36
CA ILE A 101 -11.08 -1.00 -17.81
C ILE A 101 -10.94 0.15 -16.80
N GLN A 102 -10.85 1.39 -17.29
CA GLN A 102 -10.82 2.60 -16.46
C GLN A 102 -11.52 3.76 -17.18
N HIS A 103 -12.29 4.56 -16.44
CA HIS A 103 -12.88 5.81 -16.92
C HIS A 103 -12.28 7.00 -16.15
N LYS A 104 -11.95 8.08 -16.87
CA LYS A 104 -11.57 9.36 -16.28
C LYS A 104 -12.79 10.29 -16.26
N PRO A 105 -12.84 11.32 -15.39
CA PRO A 105 -13.88 12.34 -15.47
C PRO A 105 -13.96 12.92 -16.88
N ALA A 106 -15.18 13.26 -17.33
CA ALA A 106 -15.34 13.99 -18.58
C ALA A 106 -14.51 15.28 -18.51
N LYS A 107 -13.77 15.62 -19.58
CA LYS A 107 -13.09 16.92 -19.65
C LYS A 107 -14.15 18.01 -19.49
N GLN A 108 -14.05 18.82 -18.44
CA GLN A 108 -14.77 20.08 -18.38
C GLN A 108 -14.06 21.02 -19.36
N GLU A 109 -14.70 21.33 -20.48
CA GLU A 109 -14.27 22.45 -21.31
C GLU A 109 -14.50 23.73 -20.49
N VAL A 110 -13.41 24.46 -20.22
CA VAL A 110 -13.42 25.78 -19.58
C VAL A 110 -13.33 26.83 -20.67
#